data_AF-A0A924HI39-F1
#
_entry.id   AF-A0A924HI39-F1
#
_cell.length_a   1.000
_cell.length_b   1.000
_cell.length_c   1.000
_cell.angle_alpha   90.00
_cell.angle_beta   90.00
_cell.angle_gamma   90.00
#
_symmetry.space_group_name_H-M   'P 1'
#
loop_
_entity.id
_entity.type
_entity.pdbx_description
1 polymer ?
#
loop_
_entity_poly.entity_id
_entity_poly.type
_entity_poly.pdbx_seq_one_letter_code
_entity_poly.pdbx_strand_id
1 'polypeptide(L)'
;MPIYMDRHDVSESVNAENVAQLHNEDLKIQKQFDCRGLTYWYDDIKKIAFCLIEAPNKESVHNMHHFAHGEVPNLILEVDENLVESFLGRIKDPEQSSSTDLNMINDPAQRTLMVVQFKTISLQGVHISQSKSNMKQVIDTICDLLKKFDGRLTTHKAGYLLISFKSAHKSVLCAFELKTLLTKTIEVLYNSNIEINIGIATGMPVVANKTFFEDTIKFANRLCFIDKTNIVVSSEVHDLFITENLNTPFDNDTIHTLTTSEENALDTLIDFVESEWHNPELKVDDFDVPLGMSKTQVYRKILSLTGKSPNNFIKEYRLNRALEFVNQKMYTISEIAFETGFNSQSYFSKCFQRRFDLLPSDYIKS
;
A
#
# COMPACT_ATOMS: atom_id res chain seq x y z
N MET A 1 -22.80 -11.32 10.20
CA MET A 1 -23.33 -9.95 10.33
C MET A 1 -22.17 -9.00 10.00
N PRO A 2 -22.39 -7.74 9.57
CA PRO A 2 -21.27 -6.87 9.18
C PRO A 2 -20.27 -6.65 10.33
N ILE A 3 -19.01 -6.39 9.97
CA ILE A 3 -17.96 -6.06 10.93
C ILE A 3 -17.55 -4.60 10.73
N TYR A 4 -17.39 -3.90 11.84
CA TYR A 4 -16.98 -2.52 11.90
C TYR A 4 -15.67 -2.39 12.65
N MET A 5 -14.80 -1.53 12.14
CA MET A 5 -13.69 -0.98 12.90
C MET A 5 -14.02 0.47 13.23
N ASP A 6 -14.10 0.77 14.51
CA ASP A 6 -14.21 2.14 14.98
C ASP A 6 -12.84 2.71 15.36
N ARG A 7 -12.84 4.03 15.55
CA ARG A 7 -11.69 4.79 16.01
C ARG A 7 -12.13 5.76 17.10
N HIS A 8 -11.38 5.76 18.19
CA HIS A 8 -11.49 6.71 19.29
C HIS A 8 -10.19 7.52 19.40
N ASP A 9 -10.30 8.84 19.34
CA ASP A 9 -9.22 9.76 19.70
C ASP A 9 -9.39 10.09 21.18
N VAL A 10 -8.55 9.49 22.03
CA VAL A 10 -8.70 9.52 23.50
C VAL A 10 -7.85 10.62 24.13
N SER A 11 -8.14 10.98 25.39
CA SER A 11 -7.39 12.03 26.09
C SER A 11 -6.01 11.54 26.55
N GLU A 12 -5.11 12.47 26.83
CA GLU A 12 -3.74 12.20 27.30
C GLU A 12 -3.67 11.37 28.59
N SER A 13 -4.70 11.44 29.43
CA SER A 13 -4.77 10.68 30.68
C SER A 13 -5.15 9.22 30.49
N VAL A 14 -5.69 8.85 29.33
CA VAL A 14 -6.08 7.46 29.03
C VAL A 14 -4.82 6.61 28.83
N ASN A 15 -4.82 5.42 29.40
CA ASN A 15 -3.78 4.40 29.24
C ASN A 15 -4.38 3.06 28.82
N ALA A 16 -3.53 2.05 28.60
CA ALA A 16 -3.97 0.72 28.14
C ALA A 16 -4.94 0.02 29.11
N GLU A 17 -4.85 0.29 30.42
CA GLU A 17 -5.77 -0.27 31.41
C GLU A 17 -7.16 0.35 31.27
N ASN A 18 -7.24 1.66 31.06
CA ASN A 18 -8.50 2.35 30.83
C ASN A 18 -9.21 1.80 29.58
N VAL A 19 -8.50 1.63 28.47
CA VAL A 19 -9.09 1.09 27.23
C VAL A 19 -9.55 -0.36 27.43
N ALA A 20 -8.77 -1.18 28.14
CA ALA A 20 -9.16 -2.55 28.47
C ALA A 20 -10.43 -2.59 29.35
N GLN A 21 -10.59 -1.64 30.28
CA GLN A 21 -11.78 -1.51 31.12
C GLN A 21 -13.01 -1.14 30.30
N LEU A 22 -12.91 -0.11 29.45
CA LEU A 22 -14.00 0.32 28.56
C LEU A 22 -14.44 -0.82 27.62
N HIS A 23 -13.47 -1.52 27.01
CA HIS A 23 -13.77 -2.69 26.18
C HIS A 23 -14.53 -3.78 26.95
N ASN A 24 -14.16 -4.05 28.21
CA ASN A 24 -14.88 -5.01 29.05
C ASN A 24 -16.30 -4.52 29.40
N GLU A 25 -16.50 -3.22 29.60
CA GLU A 25 -17.84 -2.63 29.80
C GLU A 25 -18.74 -2.84 28.58
N ASP A 26 -18.21 -2.65 27.37
CA ASP A 26 -18.92 -2.97 26.13
C ASP A 26 -19.32 -4.45 26.08
N LEU A 27 -18.38 -5.36 26.38
CA LEU A 27 -18.63 -6.81 26.35
C LEU A 27 -19.74 -7.25 27.30
N LYS A 28 -19.96 -6.56 28.42
CA LYS A 28 -21.04 -6.88 29.38
C LYS A 28 -22.42 -6.59 28.82
N ILE A 29 -22.55 -5.58 27.95
CA ILE A 29 -23.84 -5.08 27.46
C ILE A 29 -24.08 -5.33 25.97
N GLN A 30 -23.08 -5.80 25.20
CA GLN A 30 -23.11 -6.00 23.75
C GLN A 30 -24.36 -6.72 23.21
N LYS A 31 -24.87 -7.74 23.94
CA LYS A 31 -26.07 -8.51 23.54
C LYS A 31 -27.35 -7.67 23.50
N GLN A 32 -27.41 -6.57 24.24
CA GLN A 32 -28.58 -5.68 24.27
C GLN A 32 -28.71 -4.87 22.98
N PHE A 33 -27.61 -4.74 22.22
CA PHE A 33 -27.52 -3.96 20.98
C PHE A 33 -27.27 -4.85 19.75
N ASP A 34 -27.40 -6.18 19.91
CA ASP A 34 -27.03 -7.18 18.88
C ASP A 34 -25.59 -7.03 18.38
N CYS A 35 -24.70 -6.50 19.23
CA CYS A 35 -23.28 -6.33 18.95
C CYS A 35 -22.47 -7.50 19.50
N ARG A 36 -21.31 -7.73 18.89
CA ARG A 36 -20.28 -8.65 19.38
C ARG A 36 -18.90 -7.99 19.27
N GLY A 37 -18.34 -7.58 20.41
CA GLY A 37 -16.96 -7.10 20.49
C GLY A 37 -16.00 -8.24 20.17
N LEU A 38 -15.15 -8.05 19.17
CA LEU A 38 -14.21 -9.06 18.69
C LEU A 38 -12.83 -8.85 19.29
N THR A 39 -12.31 -7.63 19.21
CA THR A 39 -11.05 -7.21 19.83
C THR A 39 -10.82 -5.70 19.76
N TYR A 40 -9.72 -5.22 20.34
CA TYR A 40 -9.31 -3.81 20.26
C TYR A 40 -7.79 -3.62 20.10
N TRP A 41 -7.38 -2.40 19.75
CA TRP A 41 -6.00 -1.91 19.65
C TRP A 41 -5.89 -0.56 20.34
N TYR A 42 -4.68 -0.24 20.83
CA TYR A 42 -4.42 1.01 21.51
C TYR A 42 -3.00 1.49 21.24
N ASP A 43 -2.89 2.75 20.81
CA ASP A 43 -1.65 3.49 20.64
C ASP A 43 -1.52 4.48 21.80
N ASP A 44 -0.64 4.20 22.75
CA ASP A 44 -0.43 5.05 23.92
C ASP A 44 0.28 6.37 23.61
N ILE A 45 0.97 6.45 22.47
CA ILE A 45 1.71 7.64 22.04
C ILE A 45 0.77 8.58 21.29
N LYS A 46 0.01 8.04 20.32
CA LYS A 46 -0.93 8.83 19.52
C LYS A 46 -2.27 9.06 20.21
N LYS A 47 -2.51 8.36 21.33
CA LYS A 47 -3.78 8.37 22.08
C LYS A 47 -4.96 8.04 21.18
N ILE A 48 -4.83 6.90 20.48
CA ILE A 48 -5.87 6.38 19.60
C ILE A 48 -6.19 4.94 19.99
N ALA A 49 -7.48 4.62 20.10
CA ALA A 49 -7.96 3.25 20.24
C ALA A 49 -8.81 2.86 19.03
N PHE A 50 -8.83 1.56 18.72
CA PHE A 50 -9.71 0.97 17.71
C PHE A 50 -10.39 -0.25 18.30
N CYS A 51 -11.69 -0.40 18.12
CA CYS A 51 -12.42 -1.62 18.41
C CYS A 51 -12.88 -2.26 17.10
N LEU A 52 -12.84 -3.60 17.06
CA LEU A 52 -13.42 -4.41 16.00
C LEU A 52 -14.68 -5.09 16.54
N ILE A 53 -15.81 -4.80 15.91
CA ILE A 53 -17.13 -5.17 16.44
C ILE A 53 -17.97 -5.72 15.29
N GLU A 54 -18.56 -6.89 15.48
CA GLU A 54 -19.63 -7.39 14.62
C GLU A 54 -20.96 -6.78 15.09
N ALA A 55 -21.70 -6.13 14.20
CA ALA A 55 -22.95 -5.45 14.56
C ALA A 55 -23.92 -5.38 13.36
N PRO A 56 -25.23 -5.18 13.57
CA PRO A 56 -26.18 -5.07 12.47
C PRO A 56 -26.00 -3.78 11.65
N ASN A 57 -25.57 -2.68 12.29
CA ASN A 57 -25.29 -1.39 11.67
C ASN A 57 -24.37 -0.52 12.54
N LYS A 58 -23.85 0.58 11.97
CA LYS A 58 -22.98 1.55 12.67
C LYS A 58 -23.65 2.19 13.89
N GLU A 59 -24.97 2.40 13.84
CA GLU A 59 -25.73 3.01 14.94
C GLU A 59 -25.76 2.11 16.17
N SER A 60 -25.79 0.79 15.97
CA SER A 60 -25.75 -0.19 17.06
C SER A 60 -24.41 -0.18 17.79
N VAL A 61 -23.30 -0.03 17.05
CA VAL A 61 -21.95 0.17 17.62
C VAL A 61 -21.91 1.46 18.45
N HIS A 62 -22.35 2.58 17.87
CA HIS A 62 -22.39 3.87 18.56
C HIS A 62 -23.24 3.82 19.84
N ASN A 63 -24.45 3.27 19.77
CA ASN A 63 -25.37 3.19 20.89
C ASN A 63 -24.84 2.27 22.00
N MET A 64 -24.15 1.18 21.65
CA MET A 64 -23.49 0.29 22.60
C MET A 64 -22.45 1.06 23.43
N HIS A 65 -21.50 1.74 22.79
CA HIS A 65 -20.47 2.52 23.49
C HIS A 65 -21.07 3.66 24.33
N HIS A 66 -22.03 4.40 23.76
CA HIS A 66 -22.71 5.48 24.46
C HIS A 66 -23.39 4.98 25.74
N PHE A 67 -24.03 3.81 25.68
CA PHE A 67 -24.71 3.22 26.82
C PHE A 67 -23.75 2.61 27.84
N ALA A 68 -22.67 1.96 27.38
CA ALA A 68 -21.70 1.32 28.26
C ALA A 68 -20.95 2.33 29.13
N HIS A 69 -20.42 3.38 28.51
CA HIS A 69 -19.50 4.31 29.18
C HIS A 69 -19.57 5.76 28.65
N GLY A 70 -20.38 6.06 27.63
CA GLY A 70 -20.59 7.41 27.12
C GLY A 70 -19.56 7.88 26.08
N GLU A 71 -18.38 7.27 26.03
CA GLU A 71 -17.33 7.55 25.04
C GLU A 71 -17.71 6.99 23.66
N VAL A 72 -18.16 7.84 22.75
CA VAL A 72 -18.56 7.43 21.40
C VAL A 72 -17.39 7.53 20.40
N PRO A 73 -17.32 6.65 19.39
CA PRO A 73 -16.24 6.68 18.42
C PRO A 73 -16.29 7.92 17.51
N ASN A 74 -15.13 8.43 17.14
CA ASN A 74 -14.98 9.52 16.18
C ASN A 74 -15.29 9.08 14.75
N LEU A 75 -15.08 7.80 14.44
CA LEU A 75 -15.29 7.21 13.12
C LEU A 75 -15.67 5.74 13.25
N ILE A 76 -16.59 5.28 12.40
CA ILE A 76 -16.98 3.88 12.29
C ILE A 76 -16.93 3.48 10.81
N LEU A 77 -16.06 2.54 10.47
CA LEU A 77 -15.85 2.02 9.11
C LEU A 77 -16.29 0.56 9.05
N GLU A 78 -17.07 0.20 8.04
CA GLU A 78 -17.34 -1.22 7.76
C GLU A 78 -16.11 -1.84 7.09
N VAL A 79 -15.68 -3.01 7.56
CA VAL A 79 -14.44 -3.66 7.14
C VAL A 79 -14.66 -5.16 6.86
N ASP A 80 -13.85 -5.71 5.97
CA ASP A 80 -13.81 -7.15 5.72
C ASP A 80 -12.91 -7.86 6.75
N GLU A 81 -13.40 -8.96 7.32
CA GLU A 81 -12.70 -9.75 8.35
C GLU A 81 -11.32 -10.25 7.88
N ASN A 82 -11.25 -10.76 6.65
CA ASN A 82 -10.01 -11.31 6.11
C ASN A 82 -8.98 -10.20 5.84
N LEU A 83 -9.45 -9.02 5.41
CA LEU A 83 -8.59 -7.84 5.32
C LEU A 83 -8.04 -7.46 6.69
N VAL A 84 -8.88 -7.32 7.72
CA VAL A 84 -8.41 -6.99 9.07
C VAL A 84 -7.37 -8.02 9.57
N GLU A 85 -7.65 -9.31 9.42
CA GLU A 85 -6.72 -10.36 9.82
C GLU A 85 -5.40 -10.30 9.04
N SER A 86 -5.45 -10.08 7.72
CA SER A 86 -4.25 -10.06 6.87
C SER A 86 -3.30 -8.90 7.21
N PHE A 87 -3.82 -7.73 7.59
CA PHE A 87 -3.01 -6.56 7.98
C PHE A 87 -2.66 -6.56 9.47
N LEU A 88 -3.64 -6.75 10.35
CA LEU A 88 -3.45 -6.59 11.80
C LEU A 88 -3.01 -7.88 12.49
N GLY A 89 -3.21 -9.03 11.85
CA GLY A 89 -2.75 -10.35 12.30
C GLY A 89 -3.66 -11.04 13.29
N ARG A 90 -4.81 -10.44 13.63
CA ARG A 90 -5.81 -11.01 14.54
C ARG A 90 -7.15 -10.29 14.38
N ILE A 91 -8.21 -11.02 14.68
CA ILE A 91 -9.60 -10.56 14.75
C ILE A 91 -10.25 -10.93 16.09
N LYS A 92 -9.45 -11.44 17.02
CA LYS A 92 -9.85 -11.82 18.37
C LYS A 92 -8.81 -11.29 19.34
N ASP A 93 -9.22 -11.16 20.58
CA ASP A 93 -8.31 -10.86 21.67
C ASP A 93 -7.18 -11.91 21.75
N PRO A 94 -5.93 -11.48 21.94
CA PRO A 94 -4.82 -12.39 22.15
C PRO A 94 -5.02 -13.15 23.47
N GLU A 95 -4.55 -14.41 23.53
CA GLU A 95 -4.59 -15.20 24.76
C GLU A 95 -3.76 -14.52 25.87
N GLN A 96 -4.32 -14.45 27.07
CA GLN A 96 -3.67 -13.84 28.22
C GLN A 96 -2.39 -14.61 28.62
N SER A 97 -1.28 -13.90 28.76
CA SER A 97 -0.01 -14.45 29.26
C SER A 97 0.15 -14.34 30.78
N SER A 98 -0.75 -13.64 31.48
CA SER A 98 -0.62 -13.37 32.93
C SER A 98 -1.96 -13.48 33.67
N SER A 99 -1.87 -13.73 34.98
CA SER A 99 -2.98 -13.99 35.92
C SER A 99 -3.77 -12.73 36.33
N THR A 100 -3.92 -11.75 35.45
CA THR A 100 -4.72 -10.54 35.70
C THR A 100 -6.06 -10.63 34.97
N ASP A 101 -7.15 -10.19 35.61
CA ASP A 101 -8.52 -10.32 35.07
C ASP A 101 -8.77 -9.45 33.81
N LEU A 102 -7.88 -8.50 33.48
CA LEU A 102 -7.99 -7.57 32.36
C LEU A 102 -6.96 -7.89 31.26
N ASN A 103 -7.44 -8.17 30.05
CA ASN A 103 -6.56 -8.39 28.90
C ASN A 103 -6.10 -7.05 28.31
N MET A 104 -4.95 -6.55 28.75
CA MET A 104 -4.37 -5.29 28.28
C MET A 104 -3.61 -5.48 26.96
N ILE A 105 -4.00 -4.75 25.93
CA ILE A 105 -3.38 -4.78 24.60
C ILE A 105 -2.62 -3.48 24.35
N ASN A 106 -1.32 -3.60 24.05
CA ASN A 106 -0.48 -2.48 23.65
C ASN A 106 0.05 -2.70 22.21
N ASP A 107 -0.88 -2.74 21.25
CA ASP A 107 -0.62 -2.82 19.82
C ASP A 107 -1.29 -1.58 19.19
N PRO A 108 -0.53 -0.65 18.57
CA PRO A 108 -1.07 0.62 18.08
C PRO A 108 -1.97 0.47 16.84
N ALA A 109 -2.14 -0.75 16.31
CA ALA A 109 -2.72 -1.03 15.00
C ALA A 109 -2.02 -0.37 13.80
N GLN A 110 -1.08 0.55 14.02
CA GLN A 110 -0.19 1.07 12.99
C GLN A 110 0.53 -0.09 12.30
N ARG A 111 0.60 -0.03 10.96
CA ARG A 111 1.35 -1.00 10.17
C ARG A 111 2.25 -0.29 9.18
N THR A 112 3.44 -0.85 9.00
CA THR A 112 4.31 -0.53 7.87
C THR A 112 3.89 -1.39 6.70
N LEU A 113 3.48 -0.75 5.61
CA LEU A 113 3.02 -1.39 4.39
C LEU A 113 4.11 -1.29 3.32
N MET A 114 4.47 -2.43 2.77
CA MET A 114 5.37 -2.55 1.64
C MET A 114 4.57 -2.89 0.40
N VAL A 115 4.66 -2.03 -0.61
CA VAL A 115 4.23 -2.32 -1.97
C VAL A 115 5.44 -2.75 -2.78
N VAL A 116 5.34 -3.89 -3.46
CA VAL A 116 6.33 -4.32 -4.45
C VAL A 116 5.64 -4.34 -5.81
N GLN A 117 6.10 -3.48 -6.71
CA GLN A 117 5.73 -3.51 -8.11
C GLN A 117 6.89 -4.08 -8.91
N PHE A 118 6.62 -5.08 -9.74
CA PHE A 118 7.61 -5.55 -10.71
C PHE A 118 7.05 -5.47 -12.12
N LYS A 119 7.81 -4.80 -12.98
CA LYS A 119 7.44 -4.50 -14.36
C LYS A 119 8.36 -5.27 -15.29
N THR A 120 7.77 -5.95 -16.27
CA THR A 120 8.53 -6.61 -17.32
C THR A 120 9.21 -5.57 -18.18
N ILE A 121 10.53 -5.66 -18.32
CA ILE A 121 11.31 -4.76 -19.19
C ILE A 121 11.14 -5.17 -20.66
N SER A 122 11.01 -6.47 -20.92
CA SER A 122 10.87 -7.03 -22.27
C SER A 122 9.85 -8.17 -22.31
N LEU A 123 8.88 -8.09 -23.22
CA LEU A 123 7.88 -9.13 -23.43
C LEU A 123 8.36 -10.22 -24.43
N GLN A 124 9.57 -10.10 -24.97
CA GLN A 124 10.14 -11.15 -25.83
C GLN A 124 10.41 -12.44 -25.03
N GLY A 125 9.97 -13.58 -25.56
CA GLY A 125 10.22 -14.89 -24.95
C GLY A 125 9.29 -15.28 -23.80
N VAL A 126 8.31 -14.45 -23.44
CA VAL A 126 7.31 -14.78 -22.41
C VAL A 126 6.35 -15.87 -22.94
N HIS A 127 6.68 -17.13 -22.69
CA HIS A 127 5.79 -18.26 -22.94
C HIS A 127 4.83 -18.46 -21.75
N ILE A 128 3.60 -18.00 -21.88
CA ILE A 128 2.54 -18.03 -20.84
C ILE A 128 2.15 -19.47 -20.43
N SER A 129 2.47 -20.47 -21.25
CA SER A 129 1.89 -21.83 -21.17
C SER A 129 2.47 -22.78 -20.12
N GLN A 130 3.57 -22.45 -19.42
CA GLN A 130 4.16 -23.31 -18.36
C GLN A 130 4.11 -22.70 -16.94
N SER A 131 3.51 -21.52 -16.77
CA SER A 131 3.73 -20.63 -15.61
C SER A 131 2.99 -21.00 -14.30
N LYS A 132 1.85 -21.69 -14.34
CA LYS A 132 0.99 -21.81 -13.14
C LYS A 132 1.59 -22.63 -11.99
N SER A 133 2.32 -23.71 -12.21
CA SER A 133 2.92 -24.50 -11.11
C SER A 133 4.12 -23.80 -10.47
N ASN A 134 4.88 -23.05 -11.27
CA ASN A 134 6.08 -22.35 -10.81
C ASN A 134 5.69 -21.14 -9.96
N MET A 135 4.63 -20.41 -10.33
CA MET A 135 4.18 -19.23 -9.57
C MET A 135 3.73 -19.56 -8.15
N LYS A 136 3.07 -20.70 -7.93
CA LYS A 136 2.70 -21.12 -6.57
C LYS A 136 3.94 -21.31 -5.68
N GLN A 137 4.97 -21.98 -6.20
CA GLN A 137 6.23 -22.19 -5.48
C GLN A 137 6.96 -20.88 -5.16
N VAL A 138 6.93 -19.92 -6.09
CA VAL A 138 7.47 -18.57 -5.85
C VAL A 138 6.73 -17.90 -4.70
N ILE A 139 5.39 -17.93 -4.70
CA ILE A 139 4.60 -17.35 -3.62
C ILE A 139 4.84 -18.04 -2.29
N ASP A 140 4.93 -19.37 -2.27
CA ASP A 140 5.25 -20.13 -1.06
C ASP A 140 6.63 -19.70 -0.50
N THR A 141 7.63 -19.54 -1.39
CA THR A 141 8.97 -19.07 -1.02
C THR A 141 8.96 -17.63 -0.49
N ILE A 142 8.17 -16.74 -1.11
CA ILE A 142 7.98 -15.38 -0.63
C ILE A 142 7.32 -15.41 0.76
N CYS A 143 6.25 -16.17 0.95
CA CYS A 143 5.58 -16.30 2.24
C CYS A 143 6.53 -16.83 3.33
N ASP A 144 7.40 -17.79 3.02
CA ASP A 144 8.40 -18.28 3.96
C ASP A 144 9.48 -17.25 4.29
N LEU A 145 9.88 -16.42 3.32
CA LEU A 145 10.73 -15.26 3.57
C LEU A 145 10.02 -14.26 4.49
N LEU A 146 8.78 -13.90 4.20
CA LEU A 146 8.00 -12.93 4.97
C LEU A 146 7.84 -13.36 6.43
N LYS A 147 7.61 -14.65 6.69
CA LYS A 147 7.54 -15.20 8.07
C LYS A 147 8.79 -14.92 8.89
N LYS A 148 10.00 -14.92 8.28
CA LYS A 148 11.26 -14.62 8.99
C LYS A 148 11.30 -13.18 9.50
N PHE A 149 10.55 -12.28 8.87
CA PHE A 149 10.48 -10.86 9.17
C PHE A 149 9.13 -10.46 9.81
N ASP A 150 8.32 -11.43 10.26
CA ASP A 150 6.96 -11.20 10.76
C ASP A 150 6.05 -10.42 9.79
N GLY A 151 6.34 -10.53 8.49
CA GLY A 151 5.55 -9.96 7.42
C GLY A 151 4.36 -10.83 7.06
N ARG A 152 3.26 -10.18 6.64
CA ARG A 152 2.06 -10.85 6.15
C ARG A 152 1.75 -10.40 4.73
N LEU A 153 1.63 -11.35 3.80
CA LEU A 153 1.18 -11.07 2.45
C LEU A 153 -0.33 -10.79 2.48
N THR A 154 -0.72 -9.55 2.18
CA THR A 154 -2.14 -9.11 2.21
C THR A 154 -2.79 -9.22 0.83
N THR A 155 -2.05 -8.88 -0.23
CA THR A 155 -2.54 -8.94 -1.61
C THR A 155 -1.41 -9.41 -2.51
N HIS A 156 -1.74 -10.31 -3.43
CA HIS A 156 -0.87 -10.67 -4.55
C HIS A 156 -1.69 -10.68 -5.84
N LYS A 157 -1.22 -9.91 -6.82
CA LYS A 157 -1.75 -9.85 -8.19
C LYS A 157 -0.56 -9.89 -9.15
N ALA A 158 -0.80 -10.09 -10.44
CA ALA A 158 0.27 -10.06 -11.44
C ALA A 158 1.05 -8.73 -11.35
N GLY A 159 2.36 -8.79 -11.09
CA GLY A 159 3.22 -7.61 -10.97
C GLY A 159 3.10 -6.83 -9.65
N TYR A 160 2.32 -7.31 -8.67
CA TYR A 160 2.01 -6.54 -7.46
C TYR A 160 1.95 -7.42 -6.21
N LEU A 161 2.68 -7.01 -5.16
CA LEU A 161 2.56 -7.55 -3.81
C LEU A 161 2.29 -6.40 -2.83
N LEU A 162 1.38 -6.63 -1.88
CA LEU A 162 1.18 -5.77 -0.72
C LEU A 162 1.42 -6.58 0.54
N ILE A 163 2.33 -6.10 1.37
CA ILE A 163 2.81 -6.82 2.55
C ILE A 163 2.67 -5.90 3.76
N SER A 164 2.15 -6.43 4.86
CA SER A 164 1.99 -5.71 6.12
C SER A 164 2.99 -6.19 7.16
N PHE A 165 3.60 -5.24 7.87
CA PHE A 165 4.53 -5.46 8.97
C PHE A 165 4.10 -4.64 10.19
N LYS A 166 4.37 -5.17 11.38
CA LYS A 166 4.27 -4.38 12.63
C LYS A 166 5.48 -3.48 12.86
N SER A 167 6.64 -3.86 12.33
CA SER A 167 7.92 -3.20 12.55
C SER A 167 8.44 -2.58 11.25
N ALA A 168 8.78 -1.29 11.31
CA ALA A 168 9.41 -0.61 10.19
C ALA A 168 10.79 -1.20 9.92
N HIS A 169 11.53 -1.56 10.97
CA HIS A 169 12.84 -2.19 10.85
C HIS A 169 12.80 -3.49 10.04
N LYS A 170 11.92 -4.41 10.42
CA LYS A 170 11.78 -5.71 9.74
C LYS A 170 11.30 -5.54 8.30
N SER A 171 10.43 -4.56 8.03
CA SER A 171 9.97 -4.28 6.67
C SER A 171 11.13 -3.88 5.74
N VAL A 172 12.03 -3.01 6.21
CA VAL A 172 13.16 -2.52 5.41
C VAL A 172 14.17 -3.64 5.16
N LEU A 173 14.49 -4.44 6.18
CA LEU A 173 15.38 -5.60 6.00
C LEU A 173 14.78 -6.64 5.04
N CYS A 174 13.48 -6.89 5.16
CA CYS A 174 12.76 -7.79 4.28
C CYS A 174 12.80 -7.32 2.83
N ALA A 175 12.73 -6.01 2.58
CA ALA A 175 12.77 -5.45 1.22
C ALA A 175 14.03 -5.86 0.46
N PHE A 176 15.19 -5.89 1.12
CA PHE A 176 16.45 -6.31 0.51
C PHE A 176 16.47 -7.79 0.11
N GLU A 177 16.09 -8.67 1.06
CA GLU A 177 16.06 -10.10 0.79
C GLU A 177 15.01 -10.43 -0.27
N LEU A 178 13.85 -9.76 -0.21
CA LEU A 178 12.76 -9.96 -1.16
C LEU A 178 13.15 -9.50 -2.56
N LYS A 179 13.77 -8.33 -2.70
CA LYS A 179 14.29 -7.85 -3.99
C LYS A 179 15.28 -8.84 -4.58
N THR A 180 16.26 -9.29 -3.79
CA THR A 180 17.27 -10.28 -4.22
C THR A 180 16.63 -11.59 -4.66
N LEU A 181 15.68 -12.10 -3.87
CA LEU A 181 14.92 -13.32 -4.19
C LEU A 181 14.15 -13.17 -5.50
N LEU A 182 13.40 -12.08 -5.66
CA LEU A 182 12.56 -11.82 -6.83
C LEU A 182 13.39 -11.67 -8.09
N THR A 183 14.47 -10.88 -8.06
CA THR A 183 15.38 -10.72 -9.21
C THR A 183 15.90 -12.08 -9.67
N LYS A 184 16.47 -12.87 -8.75
CA LYS A 184 17.02 -14.20 -9.08
C LYS A 184 15.96 -15.17 -9.61
N THR A 185 14.78 -15.18 -8.99
CA THR A 185 13.74 -16.15 -9.31
C THR A 185 13.05 -15.82 -10.63
N ILE A 186 12.75 -14.55 -10.88
CA ILE A 186 12.03 -14.11 -12.07
C ILE A 186 12.93 -14.14 -13.31
N GLU A 187 14.22 -13.77 -13.18
CA GLU A 187 15.20 -13.95 -14.27
C GLU A 187 15.25 -15.41 -14.75
N VAL A 188 15.26 -16.36 -13.80
CA VAL A 188 15.29 -17.80 -14.13
C VAL A 188 13.98 -18.27 -14.77
N LEU A 189 12.83 -17.83 -14.27
CA LEU A 189 11.52 -18.34 -14.71
C LEU A 189 11.05 -17.75 -16.04
N TYR A 190 11.33 -16.47 -16.27
CA TYR A 190 10.75 -15.74 -17.41
C TYR A 190 11.79 -15.36 -18.47
N ASN A 191 13.08 -15.62 -18.22
CA ASN A 191 14.19 -15.23 -19.10
C ASN A 191 14.08 -13.76 -19.55
N SER A 192 13.55 -12.92 -18.66
CA SER A 192 13.22 -11.52 -18.90
C SER A 192 13.81 -10.67 -17.79
N ASN A 193 14.42 -9.55 -18.14
CA ASN A 193 14.79 -8.56 -17.15
C ASN A 193 13.51 -7.95 -16.56
N ILE A 194 13.47 -7.84 -15.24
CA ILE A 194 12.39 -7.16 -14.52
C ILE A 194 12.92 -5.95 -13.77
N GLU A 195 12.14 -4.90 -13.79
CA GLU A 195 12.32 -3.75 -12.92
C GLU A 195 11.50 -4.00 -11.66
N ILE A 196 12.13 -3.96 -10.49
CA ILE A 196 11.45 -4.10 -9.20
C ILE A 196 11.54 -2.77 -8.49
N ASN A 197 10.39 -2.20 -8.14
CA ASN A 197 10.25 -1.00 -7.35
C ASN A 197 9.49 -1.34 -6.06
N ILE A 198 10.09 -0.97 -4.93
CA ILE A 198 9.55 -1.22 -3.60
C ILE A 198 9.28 0.13 -2.94
N GLY A 199 8.03 0.38 -2.57
CA GLY A 199 7.61 1.54 -1.80
C GLY A 199 7.17 1.12 -0.41
N ILE A 200 7.67 1.78 0.63
CA ILE A 200 7.33 1.46 2.02
C ILE A 200 6.81 2.71 2.73
N ALA A 201 5.59 2.63 3.24
CA ALA A 201 4.95 3.68 4.02
C ALA A 201 4.33 3.10 5.29
N THR A 202 4.16 3.93 6.31
CA THR A 202 3.48 3.54 7.55
C THR A 202 2.17 4.31 7.69
N GLY A 203 1.18 3.73 8.34
CA GLY A 203 -0.03 4.46 8.72
C GLY A 203 -1.00 3.66 9.57
N MET A 204 -2.15 4.27 9.84
CA MET A 204 -3.20 3.72 10.70
C MET A 204 -4.29 3.05 9.85
N PRO A 205 -5.01 2.06 10.39
CA PRO A 205 -6.04 1.33 9.64
C PRO A 205 -7.20 2.21 9.18
N VAL A 206 -7.63 3.19 9.99
CA VAL A 206 -8.81 4.01 9.71
C VAL A 206 -8.48 5.50 9.89
N VAL A 207 -8.59 6.26 8.80
CA VAL A 207 -8.34 7.72 8.75
C VAL A 207 -9.43 8.41 7.91
N ALA A 208 -10.04 9.47 8.44
CA ALA A 208 -10.84 10.46 7.72
C ALA A 208 -11.85 9.93 6.65
N ASN A 209 -12.79 9.07 7.04
CA ASN A 209 -13.83 8.48 6.17
C ASN A 209 -13.33 7.68 4.95
N LYS A 210 -12.06 7.28 4.92
CA LYS A 210 -11.48 6.48 3.83
C LYS A 210 -11.56 4.99 4.12
N THR A 211 -11.28 4.17 3.12
CA THR A 211 -11.24 2.71 3.29
C THR A 211 -10.02 2.27 4.10
N PHE A 212 -10.05 1.02 4.55
CA PHE A 212 -9.05 0.46 5.46
C PHE A 212 -7.63 0.51 4.86
N PHE A 213 -6.72 1.23 5.52
CA PHE A 213 -5.34 1.52 5.09
C PHE A 213 -5.18 2.22 3.73
N GLU A 214 -6.25 2.78 3.16
CA GLU A 214 -6.26 3.29 1.78
C GLU A 214 -5.14 4.30 1.49
N ASP A 215 -5.01 5.31 2.36
CA ASP A 215 -4.00 6.37 2.20
C ASP A 215 -2.59 5.80 2.22
N THR A 216 -2.30 4.90 3.15
CA THR A 216 -0.98 4.29 3.28
C THR A 216 -0.66 3.42 2.07
N ILE A 217 -1.63 2.65 1.57
CA ILE A 217 -1.46 1.83 0.36
C ILE A 217 -1.24 2.73 -0.85
N LYS A 218 -2.05 3.79 -1.01
CA LYS A 218 -1.93 4.77 -2.10
C LYS A 218 -0.55 5.41 -2.08
N PHE A 219 -0.08 5.83 -0.90
CA PHE A 219 1.21 6.47 -0.76
C PHE A 219 2.38 5.51 -1.01
N ALA A 220 2.35 4.29 -0.47
CA ALA A 220 3.35 3.26 -0.76
C ALA A 220 3.43 2.93 -2.27
N ASN A 221 2.29 2.92 -2.97
CA ASN A 221 2.25 2.80 -4.43
C ASN A 221 2.94 3.98 -5.13
N ARG A 222 2.73 5.20 -4.63
CA ARG A 222 3.35 6.41 -5.20
C ARG A 222 4.87 6.38 -5.11
N LEU A 223 5.40 5.87 -3.99
CA LEU A 223 6.84 5.70 -3.80
C LEU A 223 7.48 4.81 -4.89
N CYS A 224 6.72 3.87 -5.47
CA CYS A 224 7.20 3.00 -6.56
C CYS A 224 7.42 3.73 -7.91
N PHE A 225 7.03 5.00 -8.04
CA PHE A 225 7.32 5.82 -9.23
C PHE A 225 8.71 6.50 -9.18
N ILE A 226 9.42 6.39 -8.06
CA ILE A 226 10.75 6.99 -7.89
C ILE A 226 11.82 5.99 -8.35
N ASP A 227 12.72 6.47 -9.21
CA ASP A 227 13.69 5.66 -9.97
C ASP A 227 15.11 5.72 -9.39
N LYS A 228 15.31 6.47 -8.29
CA LYS A 228 16.65 6.70 -7.71
C LYS A 228 17.21 5.46 -7.00
N THR A 229 16.34 4.65 -6.41
CA THR A 229 16.65 3.41 -5.73
C THR A 229 15.43 2.50 -5.86
N ASN A 230 15.64 1.22 -6.16
CA ASN A 230 14.55 0.26 -6.25
C ASN A 230 13.80 0.03 -4.90
N ILE A 231 14.26 0.64 -3.81
CA ILE A 231 13.59 0.65 -2.50
C ILE A 231 13.50 2.10 -2.04
N VAL A 232 12.28 2.57 -1.82
CA VAL A 232 11.97 3.95 -1.42
C VAL A 232 11.07 3.90 -0.19
N VAL A 233 11.40 4.70 0.82
CA VAL A 233 10.67 4.73 2.08
C VAL A 233 10.20 6.15 2.40
N SER A 234 9.04 6.23 3.05
CA SER A 234 8.57 7.48 3.66
C SER A 234 9.48 7.94 4.81
N SER A 235 9.43 9.22 5.16
CA SER A 235 10.18 9.76 6.31
C SER A 235 9.76 9.08 7.62
N GLU A 236 8.46 8.80 7.81
CA GLU A 236 7.98 8.10 9.01
C GLU A 236 8.55 6.67 9.13
N VAL A 237 8.70 5.95 8.01
CA VAL A 237 9.33 4.62 8.01
C VAL A 237 10.79 4.70 8.43
N HIS A 238 11.53 5.69 7.92
CA HIS A 238 12.92 5.91 8.31
C HIS A 238 13.04 6.24 9.81
N ASP A 239 12.21 7.14 10.32
CA ASP A 239 12.26 7.54 11.73
C ASP A 239 11.91 6.36 12.67
N LEU A 240 10.91 5.56 12.31
CA LEU A 240 10.57 4.34 13.03
C LEU A 240 11.69 3.29 12.96
N PHE A 241 12.32 3.11 11.80
CA PHE A 241 13.47 2.20 11.64
C PHE A 241 14.59 2.54 12.63
N ILE A 242 14.92 3.83 12.76
CA ILE A 242 15.96 4.32 13.67
C ILE A 242 15.52 4.16 15.14
N THR A 243 14.27 4.50 15.44
CA THR A 243 13.71 4.45 16.81
C THR A 243 13.62 3.02 17.35
N GLU A 244 13.31 2.05 16.51
CA GLU A 244 13.27 0.62 16.88
C GLU A 244 14.66 0.08 17.28
N ASN A 245 15.75 0.78 16.93
CA ASN A 245 17.13 0.63 17.43
C ASN A 245 17.64 -0.81 17.61
N LEU A 246 17.54 -1.63 16.54
CA LEU A 246 18.00 -3.02 16.54
C LEU A 246 19.47 -3.19 16.13
N ASN A 247 20.33 -2.19 16.41
CA ASN A 247 21.77 -2.17 16.10
C ASN A 247 22.15 -2.44 14.62
N THR A 248 21.22 -2.27 13.68
CA THR A 248 21.50 -2.42 12.24
C THR A 248 21.48 -1.03 11.59
N PRO A 249 22.56 -0.64 10.87
CA PRO A 249 22.62 0.66 10.23
C PRO A 249 21.59 0.76 9.10
N PHE A 250 21.05 1.95 8.90
CA PHE A 250 20.21 2.25 7.74
C PHE A 250 21.11 2.49 6.52
N ASP A 251 20.90 1.73 5.45
CA ASP A 251 21.68 1.82 4.22
C ASP A 251 21.14 2.94 3.31
N ASN A 252 21.71 4.14 3.47
CA ASN A 252 21.36 5.32 2.67
C ASN A 252 21.84 5.26 1.21
N ASP A 253 22.71 4.31 0.86
CA ASP A 253 23.21 4.18 -0.52
C ASP A 253 22.22 3.38 -1.38
N THR A 254 21.49 2.45 -0.76
CA THR A 254 20.56 1.56 -1.47
C THR A 254 19.09 1.85 -1.18
N ILE A 255 18.77 2.54 -0.08
CA ILE A 255 17.42 2.97 0.27
C ILE A 255 17.32 4.49 0.17
N HIS A 256 16.34 4.95 -0.60
CA HIS A 256 16.02 6.36 -0.67
C HIS A 256 14.89 6.70 0.30
N THR A 257 15.21 7.50 1.30
CA THR A 257 14.21 8.13 2.17
C THR A 257 13.77 9.44 1.55
N LEU A 258 12.46 9.61 1.37
CA LEU A 258 11.91 10.91 0.99
C LEU A 258 11.85 11.85 2.19
N THR A 259 12.14 13.12 1.94
CA THR A 259 11.79 14.19 2.88
C THR A 259 10.30 14.51 2.79
N THR A 260 9.68 15.02 3.85
CA THR A 260 8.26 15.43 3.84
C THR A 260 7.91 16.42 2.70
N SER A 261 8.86 17.26 2.29
CA SER A 261 8.69 18.15 1.13
C SER A 261 8.65 17.40 -0.20
N GLU A 262 9.42 16.33 -0.33
CA GLU A 262 9.40 15.44 -1.50
C GLU A 262 8.15 14.57 -1.52
N GLU A 263 7.71 14.07 -0.37
CA GLU A 263 6.46 13.32 -0.21
C GLU A 263 5.26 14.14 -0.70
N ASN A 264 5.09 15.37 -0.17
CA ASN A 264 4.01 16.26 -0.58
C ASN A 264 4.05 16.61 -2.09
N ALA A 265 5.26 16.80 -2.62
CA ALA A 265 5.43 17.09 -4.04
C ALA A 265 5.12 15.88 -4.92
N LEU A 266 5.48 14.67 -4.46
CA LEU A 266 5.13 13.43 -5.13
C LEU A 266 3.61 13.22 -5.13
N ASP A 267 2.95 13.42 -3.98
CA ASP A 267 1.50 13.29 -3.90
C ASP A 267 0.80 14.25 -4.87
N THR A 268 1.16 15.53 -4.83
CA THR A 268 0.60 16.54 -5.74
C THR A 268 0.84 16.21 -7.22
N LEU A 269 2.05 15.74 -7.54
CA LEU A 269 2.41 15.33 -8.89
C LEU A 269 1.56 14.14 -9.36
N ILE A 270 1.45 13.10 -8.54
CA ILE A 270 0.72 11.88 -8.92
C ILE A 270 -0.78 12.15 -8.95
N ASP A 271 -1.36 12.91 -8.02
CA ASP A 271 -2.79 13.30 -8.09
C ASP A 271 -3.12 14.05 -9.38
N PHE A 272 -2.25 14.98 -9.80
CA PHE A 272 -2.43 15.68 -11.07
C PHE A 272 -2.30 14.74 -12.27
N VAL A 273 -1.30 13.86 -12.29
CA VAL A 273 -1.16 12.90 -13.39
C VAL A 273 -2.34 11.92 -13.41
N GLU A 274 -2.81 11.44 -12.27
CA GLU A 274 -3.97 10.53 -12.16
C GLU A 274 -5.28 11.16 -12.66
N SER A 275 -5.42 12.49 -12.55
CA SER A 275 -6.58 13.21 -13.09
C SER A 275 -6.47 13.52 -14.58
N GLU A 276 -5.26 13.73 -15.13
CA GLU A 276 -5.07 14.21 -16.50
C GLU A 276 -4.42 13.20 -17.47
N TRP A 277 -3.96 12.03 -17.02
CA TRP A 277 -3.13 11.13 -17.86
C TRP A 277 -3.82 10.69 -19.16
N HIS A 278 -5.15 10.58 -19.19
CA HIS A 278 -5.92 10.20 -20.37
C HIS A 278 -6.06 11.34 -21.40
N ASN A 279 -5.75 12.59 -21.00
CA ASN A 279 -5.87 13.77 -21.85
C ASN A 279 -4.71 13.85 -22.88
N PRO A 280 -4.95 13.65 -24.18
CA PRO A 280 -3.88 13.64 -25.19
C PRO A 280 -3.22 15.01 -25.42
N GLU A 281 -3.83 16.09 -24.91
CA GLU A 281 -3.31 17.46 -25.00
C GLU A 281 -2.43 17.88 -23.81
N LEU A 282 -2.31 17.02 -22.78
CA LEU A 282 -1.50 17.27 -21.59
C LEU A 282 -0.04 17.62 -21.95
N LYS A 283 0.41 18.78 -21.48
CA LYS A 283 1.74 19.35 -21.66
C LYS A 283 2.43 19.55 -20.31
N VAL A 284 3.75 19.71 -20.36
CA VAL A 284 4.58 20.03 -19.18
C VAL A 284 4.13 21.33 -18.50
N ASP A 285 3.62 22.28 -19.28
CA ASP A 285 3.18 23.59 -18.80
C ASP A 285 1.92 23.49 -17.92
N ASP A 286 1.15 22.42 -18.03
CA ASP A 286 -0.09 22.24 -17.29
C ASP A 286 0.17 21.87 -15.81
N PHE A 287 1.41 21.51 -15.48
CA PHE A 287 1.85 21.19 -14.12
C PHE A 287 2.13 22.43 -13.26
N ASP A 288 2.26 23.62 -13.86
CA ASP A 288 2.69 24.82 -13.17
C ASP A 288 1.72 25.22 -12.05
N VAL A 289 0.41 25.22 -12.36
CA VAL A 289 -0.65 25.64 -11.42
C VAL A 289 -0.87 24.61 -10.31
N PRO A 290 -1.05 23.30 -10.60
CA PRO A 290 -1.27 22.30 -9.56
C PRO A 290 -0.09 22.14 -8.61
N LEU A 291 1.15 22.25 -9.11
CA LEU A 291 2.35 22.15 -8.27
C LEU A 291 2.75 23.49 -7.63
N GLY A 292 2.15 24.61 -8.04
CA GLY A 292 2.52 25.95 -7.57
C GLY A 292 3.96 26.33 -7.91
N MET A 293 4.47 25.88 -9.06
CA MET A 293 5.87 26.00 -9.49
C MET A 293 5.97 26.58 -10.90
N SER A 294 7.08 27.24 -11.22
CA SER A 294 7.39 27.57 -12.61
C SER A 294 7.77 26.33 -13.42
N LYS A 295 7.60 26.38 -14.75
CA LYS A 295 8.00 25.31 -15.70
C LYS A 295 9.38 24.70 -15.43
N THR A 296 10.38 25.55 -15.16
CA THR A 296 11.74 25.09 -14.89
C THR A 296 11.84 24.37 -13.55
N GLN A 297 11.11 24.82 -12.53
CA GLN A 297 11.05 24.15 -11.23
C GLN A 297 10.31 22.82 -11.33
N VAL A 298 9.15 22.78 -12.01
CA VAL A 298 8.40 21.54 -12.31
C VAL A 298 9.33 20.52 -12.97
N TYR A 299 10.00 20.92 -14.06
CA TYR A 299 10.89 20.02 -14.78
C TYR A 299 11.99 19.45 -13.88
N ARG A 300 12.67 20.31 -13.11
CA ARG A 300 13.73 19.89 -12.18
C ARG A 300 13.19 18.99 -11.07
N LYS A 301 12.01 19.28 -10.54
CA LYS A 301 11.40 18.51 -9.45
C LYS A 301 10.99 17.13 -9.93
N ILE A 302 10.30 17.01 -11.06
CA ILE A 302 9.93 15.72 -11.66
C ILE A 302 11.17 14.91 -12.00
N LEU A 303 12.18 15.53 -12.64
CA LEU A 303 13.43 14.84 -12.97
C LEU A 303 14.17 14.36 -11.73
N SER A 304 14.24 15.19 -10.67
CA SER A 304 14.87 14.80 -9.41
C SER A 304 14.10 13.68 -8.72
N LEU A 305 12.76 13.70 -8.69
CA LEU A 305 11.98 12.66 -8.03
C LEU A 305 12.00 11.34 -8.82
N THR A 306 11.78 11.41 -10.13
CA THR A 306 11.43 10.24 -10.94
C THR A 306 12.55 9.76 -11.86
N GLY A 307 13.68 10.48 -11.94
CA GLY A 307 14.74 10.23 -12.92
C GLY A 307 14.33 10.51 -14.38
N LYS A 308 13.09 10.91 -14.64
CA LYS A 308 12.51 11.06 -15.98
C LYS A 308 12.13 12.51 -16.24
N SER A 309 12.26 12.96 -17.49
CA SER A 309 11.67 14.24 -17.90
C SER A 309 10.13 14.16 -17.80
N PRO A 310 9.41 15.28 -17.61
CA PRO A 310 7.96 15.26 -17.45
C PRO A 310 7.22 14.52 -18.58
N ASN A 311 7.59 14.77 -19.83
CA ASN A 311 7.02 14.06 -20.98
C ASN A 311 7.31 12.56 -20.97
N ASN A 312 8.51 12.14 -20.53
CA ASN A 312 8.84 10.72 -20.41
C ASN A 312 8.10 10.07 -19.24
N PHE A 313 7.93 10.79 -18.14
CA PHE A 313 7.16 10.33 -16.98
C PHE A 313 5.70 10.06 -17.34
N ILE A 314 5.02 11.02 -17.97
CA ILE A 314 3.62 10.87 -18.44
C ILE A 314 3.50 9.70 -19.42
N LYS A 315 4.41 9.64 -20.41
CA LYS A 315 4.42 8.56 -21.40
C LYS A 315 4.60 7.19 -20.75
N GLU A 316 5.51 7.06 -19.78
CA GLU A 316 5.72 5.82 -19.03
C GLU A 316 4.47 5.45 -18.23
N TYR A 317 3.81 6.42 -17.59
CA TYR A 317 2.54 6.19 -16.90
C TYR A 317 1.47 5.66 -17.86
N ARG A 318 1.28 6.31 -19.02
CA ARG A 318 0.33 5.89 -20.07
C ARG A 318 0.62 4.49 -20.60
N LEU A 319 1.90 4.16 -20.86
CA LEU A 319 2.30 2.83 -21.35
C LEU A 319 2.03 1.72 -20.32
N ASN A 320 2.27 1.99 -19.04
CA ASN A 320 1.96 1.05 -17.97
C ASN A 320 0.43 0.81 -17.87
N ARG A 321 -0.39 1.87 -17.93
CA ARG A 321 -1.86 1.74 -18.01
C ARG A 321 -2.33 0.99 -19.26
N ALA A 322 -1.70 1.24 -20.40
CA ALA A 322 -1.99 0.51 -21.63
C ALA A 322 -1.73 -1.00 -21.50
N LEU A 323 -0.63 -1.38 -20.85
CA LEU A 323 -0.33 -2.80 -20.60
C LEU A 323 -1.41 -3.46 -19.72
N GLU A 324 -1.91 -2.76 -18.70
CA GLU A 324 -3.05 -3.22 -17.89
C GLU A 324 -4.30 -3.46 -18.75
N PHE A 325 -4.63 -2.52 -19.65
CA PHE A 325 -5.80 -2.65 -20.54
C PHE A 325 -5.63 -3.78 -21.56
N VAL A 326 -4.42 -3.98 -22.09
CA VAL A 326 -4.12 -5.10 -22.98
C VAL A 326 -4.32 -6.43 -22.25
N ASN A 327 -3.87 -6.54 -20.99
CA ASN A 327 -4.03 -7.75 -20.18
C ASN A 327 -5.49 -8.08 -19.85
N GLN A 328 -6.36 -7.07 -19.75
CA GLN A 328 -7.79 -7.27 -19.55
C GLN A 328 -8.51 -7.79 -20.80
N LYS A 329 -7.93 -7.65 -21.99
CA LYS A 329 -8.48 -8.07 -23.29
C LYS A 329 -9.88 -7.51 -23.60
N MET A 330 -10.22 -6.33 -23.05
CA MET A 330 -11.53 -5.68 -23.21
C MET A 330 -11.60 -4.68 -24.37
N TYR A 331 -10.45 -4.20 -24.86
CA TYR A 331 -10.35 -3.11 -25.83
C TYR A 331 -9.50 -3.50 -27.03
N THR A 332 -9.80 -2.92 -28.19
CA THR A 332 -8.94 -2.98 -29.38
C THR A 332 -7.68 -2.14 -29.18
N ILE A 333 -6.61 -2.42 -29.94
CA ILE A 333 -5.36 -1.63 -29.87
C ILE A 333 -5.60 -0.14 -30.14
N SER A 334 -6.54 0.18 -31.03
CA SER A 334 -6.92 1.55 -31.33
C SER A 334 -7.58 2.23 -30.12
N GLU A 335 -8.57 1.56 -29.51
CA GLU A 335 -9.23 2.06 -28.30
C GLU A 335 -8.23 2.23 -27.17
N ILE A 336 -7.37 1.25 -26.92
CA ILE A 336 -6.32 1.35 -25.88
C ILE A 336 -5.43 2.57 -26.12
N ALA A 337 -5.02 2.84 -27.37
CA ALA A 337 -4.20 4.00 -27.66
C ALA A 337 -4.91 5.32 -27.27
N PHE A 338 -6.17 5.49 -27.66
CA PHE A 338 -6.92 6.71 -27.39
C PHE A 338 -7.31 6.85 -25.91
N GLU A 339 -7.81 5.78 -25.28
CA GLU A 339 -8.17 5.75 -23.86
C GLU A 339 -6.97 6.01 -22.94
N THR A 340 -5.75 5.70 -23.40
CA THR A 340 -4.52 5.96 -22.65
C THR A 340 -3.85 7.28 -23.01
N GLY A 341 -4.56 8.17 -23.72
CA GLY A 341 -4.10 9.53 -24.00
C GLY A 341 -3.03 9.63 -25.09
N PHE A 342 -2.92 8.66 -26.01
CA PHE A 342 -2.10 8.81 -27.21
C PHE A 342 -2.91 9.43 -28.35
N ASN A 343 -2.28 10.38 -29.06
CA ASN A 343 -2.88 11.05 -30.21
C ASN A 343 -3.03 10.17 -31.47
N SER A 344 -2.39 9.00 -31.52
CA SER A 344 -2.57 8.04 -32.61
C SER A 344 -2.14 6.63 -32.22
N GLN A 345 -2.84 5.64 -32.78
CA GLN A 345 -2.48 4.22 -32.64
C GLN A 345 -1.06 3.93 -33.15
N SER A 346 -0.64 4.53 -34.26
CA SER A 346 0.71 4.29 -34.81
C SER A 346 1.82 4.80 -33.91
N TYR A 347 1.63 5.96 -33.25
CA TYR A 347 2.60 6.47 -32.29
C TYR A 347 2.61 5.60 -31.02
N PHE A 348 1.43 5.24 -30.50
CA PHE A 348 1.28 4.30 -29.39
C PHE A 348 2.04 3.00 -29.64
N SER A 349 1.79 2.31 -30.75
CA SER A 349 2.45 1.03 -31.06
C SER A 349 3.97 1.13 -31.12
N LYS A 350 4.52 2.25 -31.65
CA LYS A 350 5.98 2.49 -31.65
C LYS A 350 6.51 2.71 -30.24
N CYS A 351 5.80 3.46 -29.41
CA CYS A 351 6.19 3.69 -28.01
C CYS A 351 6.11 2.40 -27.19
N PHE A 352 5.05 1.62 -27.34
CA PHE A 352 4.87 0.33 -26.68
C PHE A 352 5.95 -0.66 -27.10
N GLN A 353 6.21 -0.81 -28.40
CA GLN A 353 7.27 -1.69 -28.89
C GLN A 353 8.65 -1.29 -28.38
N ARG A 354 8.96 0.01 -28.30
CA ARG A 354 10.24 0.47 -27.75
C ARG A 354 10.37 0.22 -26.25
N ARG A 355 9.26 0.22 -25.52
CA ARG A 355 9.26 0.08 -24.06
C ARG A 355 9.25 -1.39 -23.61
N PHE A 356 8.61 -2.26 -24.38
CA PHE A 356 8.34 -3.65 -24.01
C PHE A 356 8.90 -4.67 -25.03
N ASP A 357 9.66 -4.22 -26.04
CA ASP A 357 10.27 -5.02 -27.11
C ASP A 357 9.31 -5.89 -27.94
N LEU A 358 8.00 -5.63 -27.85
CA LEU A 358 6.96 -6.39 -28.53
C LEU A 358 5.86 -5.46 -29.03
N LEU A 359 5.29 -5.74 -30.20
CA LEU A 359 4.13 -4.97 -30.68
C LEU A 359 2.89 -5.31 -29.84
N PRO A 360 2.01 -4.34 -29.56
CA PRO A 360 0.75 -4.61 -28.87
C PRO A 360 -0.08 -5.73 -29.53
N SER A 361 -0.08 -5.78 -30.86
CA SER A 361 -0.81 -6.79 -31.65
C SER A 361 -0.27 -8.19 -31.49
N ASP A 362 1.02 -8.32 -31.24
CA ASP A 362 1.66 -9.62 -31.08
C ASP A 362 1.47 -10.11 -29.66
N TYR A 363 1.53 -9.20 -28.68
CA TYR A 363 1.26 -9.50 -27.28
C TYR A 363 -0.19 -9.96 -27.01
N ILE A 364 -1.17 -9.39 -27.70
CA ILE A 364 -2.58 -9.85 -27.57
C ILE A 364 -2.77 -11.28 -28.09
N LYS A 365 -1.97 -11.70 -29.08
CA LYS A 365 -2.05 -13.02 -29.73
C LYS A 365 -1.30 -14.12 -28.97
N SER A 366 -0.32 -13.76 -28.14
CA SER A 366 0.33 -14.67 -27.18
C SER A 366 -0.57 -14.99 -25.99
#